data_AF-A0A2V9M4W1-F1
#
_entry.id   AF-A0A2V9M4W1-F1
#
_cell.length_a   1.000
_cell.length_b   1.000
_cell.length_c   1.000
_cell.angle_alpha   90.00
_cell.angle_beta   90.00
_cell.angle_gamma   90.00
#
_symmetry.space_group_name_H-M   'P 1'
#
loop_
_entity.id
_entity.type
_entity.pdbx_description
1 polymer ?
#
loop_
_entity_poly.entity_id
_entity_poly.type
_entity_poly.pdbx_seq_one_letter_code
_entity_poly.pdbx_strand_id
1 'polypeptide(L)'
;MSIRLAVISQIQQIGEEGKKSLPPLTDDLVLLESGLDSLAIAILVARLEETLGLDPFTESDDIYYPVTLGDFIRFYENAAKSREVDSGRAG
;
A
#
# COMPACT_ATOMS: atom_id res chain seq x y z
N MET A 1 2.87 4.24 13.76
CA MET A 1 3.77 3.81 12.67
C MET A 1 3.45 4.60 11.42
N SER A 2 4.42 4.97 10.60
CA SER A 2 4.16 5.62 9.31
C SER A 2 3.70 4.59 8.28
N ILE A 3 2.66 4.91 7.51
CA ILE A 3 2.11 4.04 6.44
C ILE A 3 3.20 3.57 5.49
N ARG A 4 4.10 4.47 5.08
CA ARG A 4 5.27 4.15 4.28
C ARG A 4 6.11 2.99 4.83
N LEU A 5 6.37 2.98 6.13
CA LEU A 5 7.15 1.91 6.76
C LEU A 5 6.41 0.58 6.74
N ALA A 6 5.09 0.59 6.97
CA ALA A 6 4.27 -0.61 6.90
C ALA A 6 4.30 -1.21 5.48
N VAL A 7 4.09 -0.37 4.45
CA VAL A 7 4.14 -0.79 3.04
C VAL A 7 5.51 -1.41 2.70
N ILE A 8 6.60 -0.69 3.00
CA ILE A 8 7.96 -1.18 2.68
C ILE A 8 8.25 -2.49 3.41
N SER A 9 7.90 -2.58 4.70
CA SER A 9 8.13 -3.79 5.49
C SER A 9 7.36 -4.99 4.93
N GLN A 10 6.10 -4.80 4.50
CA GLN A 10 5.31 -5.87 3.91
C GLN A 10 5.86 -6.30 2.54
N ILE A 11 6.29 -5.35 1.71
CA ILE A 11 6.91 -5.67 0.41
C ILE A 11 8.18 -6.49 0.61
N GLN A 12 9.05 -6.09 1.53
CA GLN A 12 10.27 -6.84 1.86
C GLN A 12 9.94 -8.26 2.30
N GLN A 13 8.97 -8.41 3.21
CA GLN A 13 8.57 -9.71 3.72
C GLN A 13 8.02 -10.62 2.60
N ILE A 14 7.18 -10.09 1.72
CA ILE A 14 6.66 -10.85 0.57
C ILE A 14 7.78 -11.22 -0.41
N GLY A 15 8.74 -10.33 -0.63
CA GLY A 15 9.93 -10.61 -1.45
C GLY A 15 10.79 -11.73 -0.86
N GLU A 16 11.06 -11.69 0.44
CA GLU A 16 11.82 -12.71 1.17
C GLU A 16 11.11 -14.06 1.14
N GLU A 17 9.80 -14.10 1.43
CA GLU A 17 8.96 -15.30 1.38
C GLU A 17 8.94 -15.91 -0.04
N GLY A 18 8.84 -15.05 -1.06
CA GLY A 18 8.86 -15.45 -2.47
C GLY A 18 10.26 -15.77 -3.01
N LYS A 19 11.33 -15.59 -2.21
CA LYS A 19 12.74 -15.66 -2.64
C LYS A 19 13.03 -14.79 -3.86
N LYS A 20 12.39 -13.63 -3.94
CA LYS A 20 12.56 -12.66 -5.03
C LYS A 20 13.58 -11.61 -4.64
N SER A 21 14.49 -11.31 -5.57
CA SER A 21 15.41 -10.19 -5.42
C SER A 21 14.66 -8.90 -5.73
N LEU A 22 14.27 -8.16 -4.70
CA LEU A 22 13.59 -6.90 -4.88
C LEU A 22 14.60 -5.81 -5.31
N PRO A 23 14.26 -4.99 -6.32
CA PRO A 23 15.04 -3.81 -6.64
C PRO A 23 14.93 -2.75 -5.51
N PRO A 24 15.72 -1.67 -5.57
CA PRO A 24 15.63 -0.59 -4.59
C PRO A 24 14.20 -0.04 -4.49
N LEU A 25 13.60 -0.14 -3.29
CA LEU A 25 12.24 0.33 -2.98
C LEU A 25 12.20 1.86 -2.95
N THR A 26 12.26 2.46 -4.13
CA THR A 26 12.20 3.89 -4.40
C THR A 26 10.78 4.27 -4.80
N ASP A 27 10.40 5.53 -4.62
CA ASP A 27 9.03 5.97 -4.89
C ASP A 27 8.69 5.88 -6.39
N ASP A 28 9.68 5.97 -7.28
CA ASP A 28 9.52 5.79 -8.73
C ASP A 28 9.46 4.32 -9.19
N LEU A 29 9.65 3.36 -8.27
CA LEU A 29 9.65 1.94 -8.60
C LEU A 29 8.25 1.51 -9.06
N VAL A 30 8.13 1.03 -10.30
CA VAL A 30 6.88 0.46 -10.81
C VAL A 30 6.62 -0.86 -10.10
N LEU A 31 5.42 -1.03 -9.54
CA LEU A 31 5.05 -2.26 -8.80
C LEU A 31 5.14 -3.51 -9.68
N LEU A 32 4.73 -3.39 -10.95
CA LEU A 32 4.84 -4.48 -11.92
C LEU A 32 6.29 -4.80 -12.31
N GLU A 33 7.21 -3.84 -12.23
CA GLU A 33 8.64 -4.04 -12.51
C GLU A 33 9.42 -4.46 -11.26
N SER A 34 8.84 -4.33 -10.06
CA SER A 34 9.46 -4.75 -8.80
C SER A 34 9.62 -6.28 -8.67
N GLY A 35 9.01 -7.04 -9.57
CA GLY A 35 8.90 -8.50 -9.48
C GLY A 35 7.75 -8.98 -8.61
N LEU A 36 6.91 -8.07 -8.10
CA LEU A 36 5.64 -8.41 -7.45
C LEU A 36 4.61 -8.77 -8.51
N ASP A 37 4.22 -10.05 -8.56
CA ASP A 37 3.11 -10.50 -9.40
C ASP A 37 1.77 -9.97 -8.86
N SER A 38 0.71 -10.08 -9.66
CA SER A 38 -0.66 -9.72 -9.25
C SER A 38 -1.07 -10.34 -7.90
N LEU A 39 -0.70 -11.59 -7.65
CA LEU A 39 -0.95 -12.27 -6.38
C LEU A 39 -0.15 -11.64 -5.22
N ALA A 40 1.10 -11.28 -5.45
CA ALA A 40 1.93 -10.64 -4.42
C ALA A 40 1.38 -9.27 -4.03
N ILE A 41 0.86 -8.52 -5.01
CA ILE A 41 0.15 -7.25 -4.76
C ILE A 41 -1.15 -7.49 -3.99
N ALA A 42 -1.94 -8.51 -4.34
CA ALA A 42 -3.16 -8.84 -3.60
C ALA A 42 -2.87 -9.22 -2.13
N ILE A 43 -1.83 -10.01 -1.89
CA ILE A 43 -1.37 -10.36 -0.54
C ILE A 43 -0.90 -9.11 0.21
N LEU A 44 -0.15 -8.22 -0.45
CA LEU A 44 0.31 -6.95 0.13
C LEU A 44 -0.88 -6.11 0.61
N VAL A 45 -1.88 -5.93 -0.25
CA VAL A 45 -3.08 -5.15 0.08
C VAL A 45 -3.81 -5.77 1.28
N ALA A 46 -4.06 -7.08 1.27
CA ALA A 46 -4.73 -7.78 2.35
C ALA A 46 -3.98 -7.65 3.69
N ARG A 47 -2.65 -7.86 3.71
CA ARG A 47 -1.85 -7.73 4.94
C ARG A 47 -1.83 -6.30 5.47
N LEU A 48 -1.82 -5.31 4.58
CA LEU A 48 -1.88 -3.90 4.97
C LEU A 48 -3.26 -3.54 5.54
N GLU A 49 -4.33 -4.07 4.97
CA GLU A 49 -5.68 -3.93 5.52
C GLU A 49 -5.75 -4.53 6.93
N GLU A 50 -5.22 -5.74 7.15
CA GLU A 50 -5.17 -6.35 8.48
C GLU A 50 -4.30 -5.56 9.47
N THR A 51 -3.18 -5.00 9.01
CA THR A 51 -2.22 -4.28 9.87
C THR A 51 -2.67 -2.87 10.21
N LEU A 52 -3.19 -2.14 9.23
CA LEU A 52 -3.55 -0.73 9.34
C LEU A 52 -5.06 -0.54 9.61
N GLY A 53 -5.86 -1.58 9.37
CA GLY A 53 -7.32 -1.51 9.44
C GLY A 53 -7.90 -0.56 8.40
N LEU A 54 -7.25 -0.41 7.25
CA LEU A 54 -7.67 0.52 6.19
C LEU A 54 -7.49 -0.10 4.81
N ASP A 55 -8.54 0.04 4.01
CA ASP A 55 -8.57 -0.37 2.61
C ASP A 55 -8.76 0.88 1.74
N PRO A 56 -7.71 1.30 1.00
CA PRO A 56 -7.80 2.49 0.17
C PRO A 56 -8.75 2.32 -1.03
N PHE A 57 -9.07 1.08 -1.44
CA PHE A 57 -10.04 0.82 -2.50
C PHE A 57 -11.49 1.03 -2.04
N THR A 58 -11.73 0.91 -0.73
CA THR A 58 -13.05 1.14 -0.12
C THR A 58 -13.21 2.58 0.37
N GLU A 59 -12.13 3.21 0.86
CA GLU A 59 -12.18 4.56 1.47
C GLU A 59 -11.89 5.73 0.52
N SER A 60 -11.37 5.47 -0.69
CA SER A 60 -11.08 6.53 -1.67
C SER A 60 -12.21 6.68 -2.69
N ASP A 61 -12.78 7.89 -2.82
CA ASP A 61 -13.77 8.24 -3.84
C ASP A 61 -13.15 8.26 -5.26
N ASP A 62 -11.84 8.50 -5.33
CA ASP A 62 -11.04 8.50 -6.56
C ASP A 62 -10.31 7.15 -6.68
N ILE A 63 -10.85 6.24 -7.49
CA ILE A 63 -10.24 4.93 -7.76
C ILE A 63 -9.07 5.15 -8.73
N TYR A 64 -7.93 5.59 -8.21
CA TYR A 64 -6.67 5.59 -8.94
C TYR A 64 -5.90 4.31 -8.64
N TYR A 65 -5.54 3.57 -9.68
CA TYR A 65 -4.70 2.38 -9.54
C TYR A 65 -3.23 2.81 -9.46
N PRO A 66 -2.57 2.63 -8.31
CA PRO A 66 -1.17 3.02 -8.16
C PRO A 66 -0.28 2.20 -9.10
N VAL A 67 0.55 2.90 -9.88
CA VAL A 67 1.51 2.28 -10.81
C VAL A 67 2.86 2.11 -10.13
N THR A 68 3.27 3.11 -9.35
CA THR A 68 4.54 3.13 -8.62
C THR A 68 4.37 2.86 -7.13
N LEU A 69 5.47 2.52 -6.45
CA LEU A 69 5.51 2.38 -5.00
C LEU A 69 5.13 3.70 -4.31
N GLY A 70 5.56 4.84 -4.85
CA GLY A 70 5.21 6.16 -4.36
C GLY A 70 3.70 6.43 -4.46
N ASP A 71 3.09 6.07 -5.60
CA ASP A 71 1.63 6.17 -5.76
C ASP A 71 0.91 5.27 -4.76
N PHE A 72 1.41 4.05 -4.56
CA PHE A 72 0.80 3.09 -3.64
C PHE A 72 0.84 3.59 -2.19
N ILE A 73 1.98 4.13 -1.74
CA ILE A 73 2.10 4.74 -0.41
C ILE A 73 1.13 5.91 -0.27
N ARG A 74 1.10 6.82 -1.27
CA ARG A 74 0.20 7.97 -1.27
C ARG A 74 -1.28 7.55 -1.25
N PHE A 75 -1.62 6.44 -1.91
CA PHE A 75 -2.97 5.90 -1.93
C PHE A 75 -3.44 5.51 -0.52
N TYR A 76 -2.60 4.79 0.23
CA TYR A 76 -2.86 4.48 1.64
C TYR A 76 -2.87 5.73 2.54
N GLU A 77 -1.96 6.68 2.33
CA GLU A 77 -1.92 7.93 3.08
C GLU A 77 -3.18 8.79 2.87
N ASN A 78 -3.71 8.83 1.65
CA ASN A 78 -4.93 9.54 1.34
C ASN A 78 -6.15 8.86 1.98
N ALA A 79 -6.25 7.53 1.89
CA ALA A 79 -7.32 6.78 2.56
C ALA A 79 -7.33 7.01 4.07
N ALA A 80 -6.15 6.95 4.71
CA ALA A 80 -6.02 7.23 6.14
C ALA A 80 -6.48 8.66 6.50
N LYS A 81 -6.15 9.66 5.68
CA LYS A 81 -6.63 11.05 5.86
C LYS A 81 -8.14 11.15 5.69
N SER A 82 -8.72 10.50 4.68
CA SER A 82 -10.17 10.51 4.45
C SER A 82 -10.93 9.94 5.65
N ARG A 83 -10.41 8.86 6.27
CA ARG A 83 -10.99 8.26 7.47
C ARG A 83 -10.99 9.19 8.68
N GLU A 84 -9.93 9.98 8.87
CA GLU A 84 -9.87 10.98 9.95
C GLU A 84 -10.91 12.11 9.75
N VAL A 85 -11.18 12.48 8.49
CA VAL A 85 -12.15 13.54 8.16
C VAL A 85 -13.60 13.09 8.37
N ASP A 86 -13.93 11.83 8.08
CA ASP A 86 -15.28 11.29 8.31
C ASP A 86 -15.59 11.17 9.81
N SER A 87 -14.61 10.71 10.60
CA SER A 87 -14.76 10.60 12.06
C SER A 87 -14.93 11.96 12.77
N GLY A 88 -14.52 13.07 12.13
CA GLY A 88 -14.65 14.43 12.67
C GLY A 88 -16.00 15.12 12.41
N ARG A 89 -16.90 14.51 11.62
CA ARG A 89 -18.21 15.11 11.27
C ARG A 89 -19.38 14.68 12.17
N ALA A 90 -19.13 13.79 13.14
CA ALA A 90 -20.12 13.33 14.10
C ALA A 90 -20.13 14.14 15.43
N GLY A 91 -19.84 15.45 15.37
CA GLY A 91 -19.81 16.37 16.50
C GLY A 91 -20.83 17.49 16.39
#